data_AF-A0A6I4WG00-F1
#
_entry.id   AF-A0A6I4WG00-F1
#
_cell.length_a   1.000
_cell.length_b   1.000
_cell.length_c   1.000
_cell.angle_alpha   90.00
_cell.angle_beta   90.00
_cell.angle_gamma   90.00
#
_symmetry.space_group_name_H-M   'P 1'
#
loop_
_entity.id
_entity.type
_entity.pdbx_description
1 polymer ?
#
loop_
_entity_poly.entity_id
_entity_poly.type
_entity_poly.pdbx_seq_one_letter_code
_entity_poly.pdbx_strand_id
1 'polypeptide(L)'
;MTHPGDDERQPYEDVEQRLAAEFAAAHPPETVARCVAAARYGALEVVGSAEPGLVERIARKHLEVLALVAAERRRRRPRSTLGNAP
;
A
#
# COMPACT_ATOMS: atom_id res chain seq x y z
N MET A 1 32.56 -5.17 4.52
CA MET A 1 31.73 -5.21 5.73
C MET A 1 30.30 -5.11 5.27
N THR A 2 29.56 -6.22 5.25
CA THR A 2 28.14 -6.24 4.90
C THR A 2 27.37 -5.66 6.08
N HIS A 3 26.71 -4.52 5.90
CA HIS A 3 25.87 -3.93 6.93
C HIS A 3 24.64 -4.85 7.10
N PRO A 4 24.39 -5.42 8.29
CA PRO A 4 23.25 -6.32 8.51
C PRO A 4 21.87 -5.66 8.27
N GLY A 5 21.82 -4.34 8.03
CA GLY A 5 20.60 -3.60 7.70
C GLY A 5 20.27 -3.51 6.20
N ASP A 6 21.14 -3.99 5.29
CA ASP A 6 20.82 -4.09 3.85
C ASP A 6 20.02 -5.37 3.53
N ASP A 7 20.34 -6.48 4.22
CA ASP A 7 19.65 -7.77 4.08
C ASP A 7 18.20 -7.73 4.57
N GLU A 8 17.86 -6.81 5.49
CA GLU A 8 16.48 -6.59 5.96
C GLU A 8 15.65 -5.70 5.03
N ARG A 9 16.26 -4.89 4.15
CA ARG A 9 15.51 -4.05 3.20
C ARG A 9 15.18 -4.77 1.90
N GLN A 10 16.13 -5.55 1.40
CA GLN A 10 15.96 -6.37 0.19
C GLN A 10 14.68 -7.24 0.17
N PRO A 11 14.27 -7.94 1.25
CA PRO A 11 13.09 -8.80 1.20
C PRO A 11 11.78 -8.03 1.06
N TYR A 12 11.75 -6.75 1.44
CA TYR A 12 10.56 -5.92 1.28
C TYR A 12 10.56 -5.16 -0.06
N GLU A 13 11.71 -4.92 -0.68
CA GLU A 13 11.76 -4.32 -2.03
C GLU A 13 11.04 -5.20 -3.06
N ASP A 14 11.22 -6.52 -2.98
CA ASP A 14 10.49 -7.46 -3.85
C ASP A 14 8.97 -7.45 -3.57
N VAL A 15 8.59 -7.32 -2.29
CA VAL A 15 7.18 -7.19 -1.89
C VAL A 15 6.58 -5.89 -2.41
N GLU A 16 7.30 -4.78 -2.26
CA GLU A 16 6.90 -3.46 -2.75
C GLU A 16 6.74 -3.46 -4.26
N GLN A 17 7.68 -4.03 -5.00
CA GLN A 17 7.59 -4.14 -6.46
C GLN A 17 6.40 -4.98 -6.92
N ARG A 18 6.18 -6.16 -6.30
CA ARG A 18 5.02 -7.02 -6.62
C ARG A 18 3.70 -6.28 -6.37
N LEU A 19 3.55 -5.66 -5.20
CA LEU A 19 2.34 -4.94 -4.84
C LEU A 19 2.17 -3.66 -5.68
N ALA A 20 3.26 -2.99 -6.05
CA ALA A 20 3.21 -1.80 -6.90
C ALA A 20 2.72 -2.16 -8.31
N ALA A 21 3.17 -3.28 -8.86
CA ALA A 21 2.67 -3.79 -10.13
C ALA A 21 1.19 -4.22 -10.03
N GLU A 22 0.81 -4.93 -8.97
CA GLU A 22 -0.56 -5.42 -8.74
C GLU A 22 -1.57 -4.27 -8.59
N PHE A 23 -1.18 -3.20 -7.88
CA PHE A 23 -2.06 -2.07 -7.55
C PHE A 23 -1.80 -0.80 -8.38
N ALA A 24 -0.98 -0.85 -9.43
CA ALA A 24 -0.60 0.31 -10.25
C ALA A 24 -1.80 1.11 -10.80
N ALA A 25 -2.90 0.42 -11.13
CA ALA A 25 -4.12 1.05 -11.63
C ALA A 25 -4.95 1.74 -10.53
N ALA A 26 -4.75 1.37 -9.27
CA ALA A 26 -5.50 1.87 -8.13
C ALA A 26 -4.75 2.95 -7.34
N HIS A 27 -3.44 2.78 -7.16
CA HIS A 27 -2.61 3.58 -6.25
C HIS A 27 -1.23 3.88 -6.84
N PRO A 28 -0.63 5.05 -6.54
CA PRO A 28 0.76 5.33 -6.88
C PRO A 28 1.73 4.48 -6.04
N PRO A 29 2.97 4.24 -6.51
CA PRO A 29 3.96 3.42 -5.81
C PRO A 29 4.30 3.94 -4.41
N GLU A 30 4.23 5.26 -4.19
CA GLU A 30 4.42 5.89 -2.87
C GLU A 30 3.39 5.44 -1.83
N THR A 31 2.15 5.20 -2.25
CA THR A 31 1.09 4.68 -1.37
C THR A 31 1.39 3.22 -1.01
N VAL A 32 1.86 2.44 -1.98
CA VAL A 32 2.24 1.03 -1.77
C VAL A 32 3.40 0.93 -0.77
N ALA A 33 4.48 1.69 -0.97
CA ALA A 33 5.62 1.73 -0.05
C ALA A 33 5.18 2.13 1.38
N ARG A 34 4.30 3.14 1.52
CA ARG A 34 3.76 3.53 2.83
C ARG A 34 2.92 2.42 3.47
N CYS A 35 2.13 1.69 2.70
CA CYS A 35 1.35 0.55 3.20
C CYS A 35 2.25 -0.62 3.63
N VAL A 36 3.31 -0.92 2.88
CA VAL A 36 4.28 -1.97 3.23
C VAL A 36 5.04 -1.60 4.50
N ALA A 37 5.51 -0.35 4.61
CA ALA A 37 6.14 0.15 5.83
C ALA A 37 5.18 0.05 7.03
N ALA A 38 3.94 0.52 6.90
CA ALA A 38 2.93 0.44 7.96
C ALA A 38 2.65 -1.00 8.38
N ALA A 39 2.55 -1.93 7.41
CA ALA A 39 2.37 -3.35 7.67
C ALA A 39 3.56 -3.97 8.41
N ARG A 40 4.80 -3.59 8.05
CA ARG A 40 6.03 -4.03 8.71
C ARG A 40 6.06 -3.55 10.16
N TYR A 41 5.86 -2.26 10.40
CA TYR A 41 5.83 -1.71 11.76
C TYR A 41 4.72 -2.35 12.59
N GLY A 42 3.51 -2.48 12.05
CA GLY A 42 2.41 -3.15 12.76
C GLY A 42 2.70 -4.61 13.09
N ALA A 43 3.35 -5.35 12.18
CA ALA A 43 3.75 -6.74 12.42
C ALA A 43 4.82 -6.85 13.52
N LEU A 44 5.85 -6.00 13.49
CA LEU A 44 6.87 -5.94 14.54
C LEU A 44 6.25 -5.63 15.90
N GLU A 45 5.39 -4.61 15.98
CA GLU A 45 4.82 -4.14 17.25
C GLU A 45 3.83 -5.15 17.86
N VAL A 46 3.03 -5.84 17.05
CA VAL A 46 1.96 -6.71 17.54
C VAL A 46 2.39 -8.17 17.65
N VAL A 47 3.16 -8.66 16.67
CA VAL A 47 3.55 -10.07 16.54
C VAL A 47 4.98 -10.29 17.05
N GLY A 48 5.80 -9.24 17.13
CA GLY A 48 7.22 -9.35 17.47
C GLY A 48 8.11 -9.77 16.30
N SER A 49 7.55 -9.95 15.10
CA SER A 49 8.28 -10.30 13.89
C SER A 49 7.60 -9.70 12.65
N ALA A 50 8.41 -9.37 11.64
CA ALA A 50 7.92 -8.87 10.36
C ALA A 50 8.35 -9.77 9.21
N GLU A 51 7.92 -11.02 9.22
CA GLU A 51 8.18 -11.90 8.09
C GLU A 51 7.63 -11.30 6.78
N PRO A 52 8.41 -11.29 5.68
CA PRO A 52 8.01 -10.66 4.42
C PRO A 52 6.66 -11.15 3.89
N GLY A 53 6.37 -12.44 4.02
CA GLY A 53 5.08 -13.01 3.62
C GLY A 53 3.91 -12.54 4.49
N LEU A 54 4.12 -12.27 5.78
CA LEU A 54 3.11 -11.69 6.65
C LEU A 54 2.87 -10.21 6.29
N VAL A 55 3.95 -9.45 6.12
CA VAL A 55 3.91 -8.04 5.73
C VAL A 55 3.19 -7.87 4.40
N GLU A 56 3.50 -8.71 3.40
CA GLU A 56 2.82 -8.69 2.10
C GLU A 56 1.30 -8.90 2.25
N ARG A 57 0.87 -9.90 3.04
CA ARG A 57 -0.56 -10.18 3.26
C ARG A 57 -1.28 -9.01 3.93
N ILE A 58 -0.65 -8.36 4.91
CA ILE A 58 -1.22 -7.21 5.61
C ILE A 58 -1.30 -6.00 4.67
N ALA A 59 -0.21 -5.70 3.97
CA ALA A 59 -0.14 -4.59 3.02
C ALA A 59 -1.16 -4.75 1.88
N ARG A 60 -1.31 -5.96 1.32
CA ARG A 60 -2.34 -6.26 0.30
C ARG A 60 -3.74 -5.92 0.79
N LYS A 61 -4.12 -6.36 2.01
CA LYS A 61 -5.41 -6.00 2.60
C LYS A 61 -5.60 -4.49 2.78
N HIS A 62 -4.55 -3.77 3.17
CA HIS A 62 -4.61 -2.30 3.25
C HIS A 62 -4.89 -1.66 1.89
N LEU A 63 -4.20 -2.12 0.85
CA LEU A 63 -4.35 -1.62 -0.51
C LEU A 63 -5.73 -1.94 -1.11
N GLU A 64 -6.27 -3.12 -0.85
CA GLU A 64 -7.63 -3.52 -1.22
C GLU A 64 -8.68 -2.59 -0.60
N VAL A 65 -8.57 -2.34 0.72
CA VAL A 65 -9.48 -1.42 1.43
C VAL A 65 -9.37 0.00 0.88
N LEU A 66 -8.14 0.49 0.65
CA LEU A 66 -7.93 1.81 0.06
C LEU A 66 -8.49 1.89 -1.37
N ALA A 67 -8.35 0.84 -2.16
CA ALA A 67 -8.88 0.78 -3.53
C ALA A 67 -10.42 0.82 -3.53
N LEU A 68 -11.05 0.09 -2.62
CA LEU A 68 -12.50 0.11 -2.41
C LEU A 68 -12.98 1.51 -2.02
N VAL A 69 -12.33 2.14 -1.05
CA VAL A 69 -12.68 3.50 -0.60
C VAL A 69 -12.47 4.53 -1.73
N ALA A 70 -11.40 4.41 -2.50
CA ALA A 70 -11.15 5.28 -3.66
C ALA A 70 -12.22 5.09 -4.74
N ALA A 71 -12.63 3.86 -5.03
CA ALA A 71 -13.71 3.57 -5.97
C ALA A 71 -15.05 4.15 -5.51
N GLU A 72 -15.38 4.01 -4.22
CA GLU A 72 -16.58 4.58 -3.63
C GLU A 72 -16.57 6.11 -3.67
N ARG A 73 -15.44 6.75 -3.37
CA ARG A 73 -15.27 8.21 -3.50
C ARG A 73 -15.45 8.69 -4.94
N ARG A 74 -14.97 7.94 -5.94
CA ARG A 74 -15.22 8.23 -7.36
C ARG A 74 -16.70 8.12 -7.71
N ARG A 75 -17.39 7.10 -7.19
CA ARG A 75 -18.84 6.91 -7.38
C ARG A 75 -19.71 7.99 -6.73
N ARG A 76 -19.26 8.59 -5.64
CA ARG A 76 -19.92 9.74 -4.98
C ARG A 76 -19.60 11.09 -5.63
N ARG A 77 -18.57 11.15 -6.49
CA ARG A 77 -18.15 12.37 -7.19
C ARG A 77 -18.89 12.74 -8.50
N PRO A 78 -19.95 12.07 -9.02
CA PRO A 78 -20.69 12.61 -10.14
C PRO A 78 -21.85 13.52 -9.66
N ARG A 79 -21.88 14.75 -10.22
CA ARG A 79 -22.98 15.75 -10.30
C ARG A 79 -22.87 17.06 -9.49
N SER A 80 -21.71 17.73 -9.45
CA SER A 80 -21.67 19.18 -9.18
C SER A 80 -20.82 19.96 -10.16
N THR A 81 -21.01 19.77 -11.48
CA THR A 81 -20.57 20.72 -12.52
C THR A 81 -21.48 20.66 -13.75
N LEU A 82 -22.79 20.83 -13.54
CA LEU A 82 -23.75 21.17 -14.61
C LEU A 82 -24.66 22.27 -14.05
N GLY A 83 -24.05 23.43 -13.84
CA GLY A 83 -24.71 24.68 -13.48
C GLY A 83 -23.91 25.81 -14.14
N ASN A 84 -23.93 25.82 -15.47
CA ASN A 84 -23.42 26.90 -16.34
C ASN A 84 -24.41 28.08 -16.19
N ALA A 85 -24.03 29.21 -15.57
CA ALA A 85 -23.49 30.46 -16.16
C ALA A 85 -24.51 31.32 -16.94
N PRO A 86 -24.22 32.62 -17.15
CA PRO A 86 -24.19 33.76 -16.23
C PRO A 86 -25.57 34.45 -16.02
#